data_AF-A0A927TJJ2-F1
#
_entry.id   AF-A0A927TJJ2-F1
#
_cell.length_a   1.000
_cell.length_b   1.000
_cell.length_c   1.000
_cell.angle_alpha   90.00
_cell.angle_beta   90.00
_cell.angle_gamma   90.00
#
_symmetry.space_group_name_H-M   'P 1'
#
loop_
_entity.id
_entity.type
_entity.pdbx_description
1 polymer ?
#
loop_
_entity_poly.entity_id
_entity_poly.type
_entity_poly.pdbx_seq_one_letter_code
_entity_poly.pdbx_strand_id
1 'polypeptide(L)'
;MSKYMYEHTKMPPYLPMPRFLLNCPISNTAKMLYIRLLGKAQLSQKNHWVDGQGRVYFIYPIHQMAADMNKSATTVKDAMKELVKEQLLEKIPEGRGRPNRLYILFPDEEQRQKSAVGNPTGVGRKTVGNYGGNQSPSKYISNIKNSHLRDYDYEEEESF
;
A
#
# COMPACT_ATOMS: atom_id res chain seq x y z
N MET A 1 24.52 22.00 -2.06
CA MET A 1 25.18 21.77 -3.36
C MET A 1 24.68 20.46 -3.94
N SER A 2 24.26 20.46 -5.20
CA SER A 2 23.85 19.25 -5.93
C SER A 2 25.04 18.69 -6.70
N LYS A 3 25.24 17.36 -6.70
CA LYS A 3 26.33 16.68 -7.41
C LYS A 3 25.76 15.88 -8.60
N TYR A 4 26.47 15.84 -9.72
CA TYR A 4 26.11 15.01 -10.87
C TYR A 4 26.35 13.52 -10.58
N MET A 5 25.59 12.66 -11.27
CA MET A 5 25.83 11.23 -11.29
C MET A 5 26.95 10.92 -12.29
N TYR A 6 28.02 10.30 -11.82
CA TYR A 6 29.14 9.81 -12.63
C TYR A 6 29.11 8.28 -12.72
N GLU A 7 29.85 7.71 -13.68
CA GLU A 7 29.90 6.26 -13.95
C GLU A 7 30.18 5.40 -12.70
N HIS A 8 31.07 5.85 -11.82
CA HIS A 8 31.45 5.16 -10.58
C HIS A 8 30.62 5.60 -9.36
N THR A 9 29.54 6.37 -9.57
CA THR A 9 28.67 6.81 -8.47
C THR A 9 27.85 5.63 -7.99
N LYS A 10 28.02 5.24 -6.72
CA LYS A 10 27.18 4.23 -6.10
C LYS A 10 25.75 4.75 -6.00
N MET A 11 24.81 3.98 -6.55
CA MET A 11 23.40 4.34 -6.48
C MET A 11 22.92 4.27 -5.03
N PRO A 12 22.17 5.27 -4.55
CA PRO A 12 21.48 5.15 -3.28
C PRO A 12 20.42 4.03 -3.36
N PRO A 13 19.94 3.54 -2.21
CA PRO A 13 18.81 2.61 -2.18
C PRO A 13 17.61 3.19 -2.95
N TYR A 14 17.03 2.40 -3.85
CA TYR A 14 15.86 2.77 -4.63
C TYR A 14 14.78 1.70 -4.49
N LEU A 15 13.54 2.11 -4.75
CA LEU A 15 12.41 1.20 -4.73
C LEU A 15 12.08 0.75 -6.17
N PRO A 16 12.03 -0.56 -6.45
CA PRO A 16 11.70 -1.05 -7.78
C PRO A 16 10.22 -0.79 -8.09
N MET A 17 9.96 -0.09 -9.19
CA MET A 17 8.61 0.12 -9.72
C MET A 17 8.35 -0.82 -10.91
N PRO A 18 7.41 -1.76 -10.80
CA PRO A 18 7.01 -2.57 -11.95
C PRO A 18 6.45 -1.72 -13.09
N ARG A 19 6.89 -2.01 -14.32
CA ARG A 19 6.53 -1.24 -15.52
C ARG A 19 5.03 -1.16 -15.77
N PHE A 20 4.28 -2.21 -15.43
CA PHE A 20 2.83 -2.25 -15.65
C PHE A 20 2.08 -1.18 -14.83
N LEU A 21 2.63 -0.72 -13.69
CA LEU A 21 2.00 0.35 -12.89
C LEU A 21 2.02 1.70 -13.60
N LEU A 22 2.93 1.91 -14.56
CA LEU A 22 3.01 3.17 -15.30
C LEU A 22 1.71 3.43 -16.06
N ASN A 23 1.17 2.40 -16.71
CA ASN A 23 -0.03 2.46 -17.54
C ASN A 23 -1.31 2.02 -16.80
N CYS A 24 -1.24 1.85 -15.48
CA CYS A 24 -2.39 1.45 -14.67
C CYS A 24 -3.23 2.70 -14.30
N PRO A 25 -4.58 2.66 -14.45
CA PRO A 25 -5.47 3.80 -14.21
C PRO A 25 -5.77 4.01 -12.71
N ILE A 26 -4.72 4.00 -11.87
CA ILE A 26 -4.80 4.23 -10.43
C ILE A 26 -4.05 5.50 -10.04
N SER A 27 -4.38 6.05 -8.87
CA SER A 27 -3.73 7.23 -8.31
C SER A 27 -2.24 6.98 -8.05
N ASN A 28 -1.44 8.04 -8.15
CA ASN A 28 -0.01 7.96 -7.83
C ASN A 28 0.23 7.51 -6.38
N THR A 29 -0.67 7.85 -5.47
CA THR A 29 -0.63 7.37 -4.08
C THR A 29 -0.78 5.85 -4.03
N ALA A 30 -1.72 5.27 -4.78
CA ALA A 30 -1.89 3.83 -4.88
C ALA A 30 -0.65 3.15 -5.51
N LYS A 31 -0.06 3.75 -6.55
CA LYS A 31 1.21 3.25 -7.14
C LYS A 31 2.34 3.22 -6.11
N MET A 32 2.52 4.31 -5.35
CA MET A 32 3.53 4.38 -4.30
C MET A 32 3.28 3.39 -3.17
N LEU A 33 2.02 3.22 -2.77
CA LEU A 33 1.64 2.21 -1.78
C LEU A 33 2.01 0.80 -2.28
N TYR A 34 1.65 0.45 -3.52
CA TYR A 34 1.97 -0.85 -4.09
C TYR A 34 3.47 -1.15 -4.09
N ILE A 35 4.30 -0.18 -4.47
CA ILE A 35 5.77 -0.32 -4.43
C ILE A 35 6.26 -0.61 -2.99
N ARG A 36 5.69 0.06 -1.98
CA ARG A 36 6.01 -0.21 -0.58
C ARG A 36 5.56 -1.61 -0.15
N LEU A 37 4.38 -2.03 -0.59
CA LEU A 37 3.83 -3.36 -0.30
C LEU A 37 4.67 -4.47 -0.94
N LEU A 38 5.23 -4.25 -2.14
CA LEU A 38 6.17 -5.19 -2.77
C LEU A 38 7.39 -5.43 -1.90
N GLY A 39 7.99 -4.38 -1.33
CA GLY A 39 9.11 -4.54 -0.41
C GLY A 39 8.74 -5.36 0.83
N LYS A 40 7.52 -5.20 1.36
CA LYS A 40 7.00 -6.01 2.47
C LYS A 40 6.74 -7.47 2.05
N ALA A 41 6.22 -7.69 0.85
CA ALA A 41 6.01 -9.03 0.31
C ALA A 41 7.34 -9.77 0.09
N GLN A 42 8.38 -9.08 -0.39
CA GLN A 42 9.73 -9.65 -0.51
C GLN A 42 10.33 -10.06 0.84
N LEU A 43 10.11 -9.25 1.88
CA LEU A 43 10.54 -9.60 3.24
C LEU A 43 9.77 -10.81 3.76
N SER A 44 8.46 -10.84 3.57
CA SER A 44 7.60 -11.97 3.93
C SER A 44 8.00 -13.26 3.19
N GLN A 45 8.37 -13.16 1.91
CA GLN A 45 8.89 -14.27 1.12
C GLN A 45 10.19 -14.83 1.71
N LYS A 46 11.13 -13.97 2.10
CA LYS A 46 12.38 -14.37 2.76
C LYS A 46 12.16 -15.02 4.13
N ASN A 47 11.15 -14.55 4.85
CA ASN A 47 10.78 -15.07 6.17
C ASN A 47 9.85 -16.29 6.11
N HIS A 48 9.59 -16.82 4.91
CA HIS A 48 8.69 -17.97 4.69
C HIS A 48 7.27 -17.77 5.23
N TRP A 49 6.74 -16.54 5.18
CA TRP A 49 5.33 -16.26 5.51
C TRP A 49 4.43 -16.65 4.34
N VAL A 50 4.15 -17.95 4.26
CA VAL A 50 3.32 -18.57 3.21
C VAL A 50 2.08 -19.22 3.80
N ASP A 51 0.98 -19.18 3.06
CA ASP A 51 -0.23 -19.93 3.41
C ASP A 51 -0.13 -21.41 3.00
N GLY A 52 -1.19 -22.19 3.28
CA GLY A 52 -1.23 -23.62 2.94
C GLY A 52 -1.21 -23.92 1.44
N GLN A 53 -1.36 -22.91 0.57
CA GLN A 53 -1.27 -23.03 -0.89
C GLN A 53 0.09 -22.53 -1.41
N GLY A 54 1.02 -22.15 -0.52
CA GLY A 54 2.32 -21.59 -0.90
C GLY A 54 2.27 -20.12 -1.32
N ARG A 55 1.15 -19.42 -1.11
CA ARG A 55 1.03 -17.99 -1.43
C ARG A 55 1.63 -17.15 -0.30
N VAL A 56 2.49 -16.22 -0.68
CA VAL A 56 3.14 -15.30 0.24
C VAL A 56 2.11 -14.30 0.78
N TYR A 57 2.01 -14.18 2.10
CA TYR A 57 1.14 -13.21 2.76
C TYR A 57 1.93 -12.31 3.71
N PHE A 58 1.45 -11.10 3.93
CA PHE A 58 2.01 -10.21 4.93
C PHE A 58 0.93 -9.49 5.71
N ILE A 59 1.27 -9.12 6.94
CA ILE A 59 0.43 -8.32 7.81
C ILE A 59 1.02 -6.92 7.81
N TYR A 60 0.21 -5.94 7.41
CA TYR A 60 0.63 -4.56 7.43
C TYR A 60 -0.55 -3.66 7.78
N PRO A 61 -0.64 -3.20 9.04
CA PRO A 61 -1.74 -2.37 9.49
C PRO A 61 -1.79 -1.00 8.80
N ILE A 62 -3.01 -0.46 8.62
CA ILE A 62 -3.23 0.83 7.96
C ILE A 62 -2.49 1.99 8.65
N HIS A 63 -2.37 1.97 9.98
CA HIS A 63 -1.66 3.03 10.69
C HIS A 63 -0.15 3.02 10.38
N GLN A 64 0.45 1.84 10.22
CA GLN A 64 1.86 1.73 9.82
C GLN A 64 2.05 2.15 8.37
N MET A 65 1.15 1.73 7.47
CA MET A 65 1.15 2.19 6.08
C MET A 65 1.05 3.71 5.98
N ALA A 66 0.17 4.32 6.78
CA ALA A 66 -0.03 5.76 6.84
C ALA A 66 1.22 6.50 7.32
N ALA A 67 1.87 5.98 8.36
CA ALA A 67 3.14 6.52 8.87
C ALA A 67 4.24 6.43 7.80
N ASP A 68 4.44 5.25 7.21
CA ASP A 68 5.47 5.01 6.18
C ASP A 68 5.27 5.86 4.92
N MET A 69 4.02 6.13 4.54
CA MET A 69 3.70 6.97 3.38
C MET A 69 3.63 8.47 3.71
N ASN A 70 3.69 8.83 5.00
CA ASN A 70 3.38 10.17 5.48
C ASN A 70 2.03 10.70 4.93
N LYS A 71 0.98 9.88 5.05
CA LYS A 71 -0.39 10.18 4.58
C LYS A 71 -1.41 9.91 5.67
N SER A 72 -2.62 10.47 5.52
CA SER A 72 -3.73 10.13 6.40
C SER A 72 -4.19 8.69 6.21
N ALA A 73 -4.71 8.07 7.27
CA ALA A 73 -5.29 6.74 7.20
C ALA A 73 -6.45 6.63 6.19
N THR A 74 -7.19 7.72 5.96
CA THR A 74 -8.25 7.79 4.93
C THR A 74 -7.66 7.66 3.54
N THR A 75 -6.63 8.44 3.23
CA THR A 75 -5.92 8.40 1.95
C THR A 75 -5.35 7.00 1.67
N VAL A 76 -4.75 6.35 2.67
CA VAL A 76 -4.23 4.98 2.52
C VAL A 76 -5.35 3.98 2.28
N LYS A 77 -6.48 4.09 3.01
CA LYS A 77 -7.64 3.22 2.78
C LYS A 77 -8.18 3.35 1.37
N ASP A 78 -8.25 4.57 0.84
CA ASP A 78 -8.73 4.80 -0.52
C ASP A 78 -7.75 4.25 -1.55
N ALA A 79 -6.43 4.46 -1.37
CA ALA A 79 -5.41 3.83 -2.18
C ALA A 79 -5.48 2.29 -2.16
N MET A 80 -5.72 1.68 -0.99
CA MET A 80 -5.94 0.23 -0.90
C MET A 80 -7.17 -0.22 -1.68
N LYS A 81 -8.29 0.53 -1.64
CA LYS A 81 -9.49 0.20 -2.42
C LYS A 81 -9.19 0.22 -3.92
N GLU A 82 -8.42 1.20 -4.40
CA GLU A 82 -7.99 1.25 -5.80
C GLU A 82 -7.17 0.02 -6.18
N LEU A 83 -6.20 -0.38 -5.36
CA LEU A 83 -5.38 -1.57 -5.61
C LEU A 83 -6.21 -2.86 -5.63
N VAL A 84 -7.19 -2.98 -4.74
CA VAL A 84 -8.12 -4.13 -4.73
C VAL A 84 -9.00 -4.13 -5.99
N LYS A 85 -9.49 -2.96 -6.40
CA LYS A 85 -10.34 -2.80 -7.59
C LYS A 85 -9.62 -3.24 -8.86
N GLU A 86 -8.35 -2.86 -9.03
CA GLU A 86 -7.53 -3.25 -10.17
C GLU A 86 -6.87 -4.63 -10.00
N GLN A 87 -7.31 -5.43 -9.02
CA GLN A 87 -6.80 -6.79 -8.78
C GLN A 87 -5.28 -6.85 -8.58
N LEU A 88 -4.71 -5.83 -7.95
CA LEU A 88 -3.28 -5.77 -7.59
C LEU A 88 -3.02 -6.17 -6.14
N LEU A 89 -4.05 -6.15 -5.31
CA LEU A 89 -3.97 -6.47 -3.90
C LEU A 89 -5.22 -7.25 -3.48
N GLU A 90 -5.02 -8.36 -2.78
CA GLU A 90 -6.11 -9.09 -2.12
C GLU A 90 -5.97 -8.95 -0.60
N LYS A 91 -7.11 -8.76 0.07
CA LYS A 91 -7.19 -8.66 1.53
C LYS A 91 -8.12 -9.74 2.05
N ILE A 92 -7.56 -10.70 2.78
CA ILE A 92 -8.31 -11.79 3.40
C ILE A 92 -8.46 -11.53 4.91
N PRO A 93 -9.69 -11.36 5.42
CA PRO A 93 -9.93 -11.21 6.85
C PRO A 93 -9.79 -12.56 7.58
N GLU A 94 -9.06 -12.59 8.70
CA GLU A 94 -8.84 -13.80 9.52
C GLU A 94 -9.81 -13.93 10.71
N GLY A 95 -10.88 -13.15 10.73
CA GLY A 95 -11.86 -13.12 11.82
C GLY A 95 -11.61 -11.99 12.84
N ARG A 96 -12.40 -12.00 13.92
CA ARG A 96 -12.41 -10.92 14.92
C ARG A 96 -11.10 -10.92 15.70
N GLY A 97 -10.49 -9.74 15.83
CA GLY A 97 -9.27 -9.52 16.62
C GLY A 97 -7.96 -9.97 15.97
N ARG A 98 -8.01 -10.64 14.80
CA ARG A 98 -6.81 -11.00 14.03
C ARG A 98 -6.54 -9.94 12.96
N PRO A 99 -5.27 -9.60 12.69
CA PRO A 99 -4.94 -8.71 11.59
C PRO A 99 -5.31 -9.36 10.25
N ASN A 100 -5.58 -8.53 9.25
CA ASN A 100 -5.90 -9.04 7.91
C ASN A 100 -4.62 -9.50 7.22
N ARG A 101 -4.69 -10.61 6.49
CA ARG A 101 -3.62 -11.05 5.58
C ARG A 101 -3.78 -10.33 4.24
N LEU A 102 -2.65 -9.83 3.74
CA LEU A 102 -2.56 -9.16 2.45
C LEU A 102 -1.73 -10.01 1.49
N TYR A 103 -2.18 -10.07 0.25
CA TYR A 103 -1.53 -10.81 -0.83
C TYR A 103 -1.33 -9.88 -2.03
N ILE A 104 -0.12 -9.86 -2.58
CA ILE A 104 0.16 -9.13 -3.82
C ILE A 104 -0.28 -9.98 -5.00
N LEU A 105 -0.96 -9.34 -5.93
CA LEU A 105 -1.35 -9.92 -7.21
C LEU A 105 -0.56 -9.25 -8.33
N PHE A 106 -0.30 -10.03 -9.39
CA PHE A 106 0.30 -9.55 -10.63
C PHE A 106 -0.74 -9.66 -11.74
N PRO A 107 -0.93 -8.61 -12.56
CA PRO A 107 -1.89 -8.68 -13.65
C PRO A 107 -1.38 -9.59 -14.76
N ASP A 108 -2.28 -10.39 -15.32
CA ASP A 108 -2.02 -11.20 -16.52
C ASP A 108 -1.71 -10.30 -17.72
N GLU A 109 -0.89 -10.80 -18.66
CA GLU A 109 -0.43 -10.00 -19.80
C GLU A 109 -1.57 -9.44 -20.67
N GLU A 110 -2.71 -10.13 -20.74
CA GLU A 110 -3.90 -9.69 -21.48
C GLU A 110 -4.60 -8.48 -20.83
N GLN A 111 -4.53 -8.34 -19.51
CA GLN A 111 -5.10 -7.20 -18.80
C GLN A 111 -4.25 -5.94 -18.99
N ARG A 112 -2.94 -6.09 -19.25
CA ARG A 112 -2.01 -4.97 -19.49
C ARG A 112 -2.30 -4.20 -20.79
N GLN A 113 -2.92 -4.83 -21.78
CA GLN A 113 -3.23 -4.20 -23.07
C GLN A 113 -4.49 -3.32 -23.00
N LYS A 114 -5.45 -3.67 -22.13
CA LYS A 114 -6.72 -2.93 -21.98
C LYS A 114 -6.54 -1.54 -21.36
N SER A 115 -5.55 -1.36 -20.48
CA SER A 115 -5.28 -0.06 -19.84
C SER A 115 -4.39 0.88 -20.67
N ALA A 116 -3.76 0.39 -21.75
CA ALA A 116 -2.93 1.21 -22.64
C ALA A 116 -3.74 1.98 -23.70
N VAL A 117 -5.02 1.63 -23.92
CA VAL A 117 -5.89 2.29 -24.90
C VAL A 117 -6.88 3.22 -24.18
N GLY A 118 -6.35 4.30 -23.62
CA GLY A 118 -7.17 5.44 -23.19
C GLY A 118 -7.42 6.36 -24.39
N ASN A 119 -8.64 6.32 -24.94
CA ASN A 119 -9.09 7.31 -25.92
C ASN A 119 -8.97 8.75 -25.36
N PRO A 120 -8.42 9.73 -26.09
CA PRO A 120 -8.47 11.12 -25.69
C PRO A 120 -9.79 11.73 -26.19
N THR A 121 -10.79 11.85 -25.32
CA THR A 121 -12.00 12.61 -25.66
C THR A 121 -12.47 13.50 -24.50
N GLY A 122 -12.39 14.81 -24.75
CA GLY A 122 -13.42 15.76 -24.32
C GLY A 122 -13.17 16.49 -23.00
N VAL A 123 -12.34 17.54 -23.02
CA VAL A 123 -12.42 18.62 -22.02
C VAL A 123 -13.68 19.45 -22.32
N GLY A 124 -14.76 19.15 -21.61
CA GLY A 124 -16.03 19.87 -21.65
C GLY A 124 -16.44 20.38 -20.27
N ARG A 125 -16.22 21.68 -20.06
CA ARG A 125 -16.93 22.66 -19.21
C ARG A 125 -17.24 22.39 -17.72
N LYS A 126 -16.91 23.44 -16.94
CA LYS A 126 -17.20 23.67 -15.52
C LYS A 126 -18.70 23.68 -15.21
N THR A 127 -19.07 23.16 -14.03
CA THR A 127 -20.17 23.69 -13.23
C THR A 127 -19.73 23.81 -11.77
N VAL A 128 -20.01 24.98 -11.21
CA VAL A 128 -19.77 25.39 -9.82
C VAL A 128 -21.00 25.00 -9.01
N GLY A 129 -20.82 24.38 -7.84
CA GLY A 129 -21.91 23.96 -6.96
C GLY A 129 -21.55 24.08 -5.47
N ASN A 130 -21.81 25.27 -4.94
CA ASN A 130 -22.28 25.64 -3.59
C ASN A 130 -22.00 24.69 -2.39
N TYR A 131 -21.12 25.10 -1.46
CA TYR A 131 -21.04 24.52 -0.11
C TYR A 131 -21.71 25.46 0.90
N GLY A 132 -22.82 25.01 1.47
CA GLY A 132 -23.49 25.63 2.62
C GLY A 132 -23.59 24.66 3.80
N GLY A 133 -22.98 25.04 4.92
CA GLY A 133 -23.59 25.00 6.26
C GLY A 133 -23.73 23.69 7.05
N ASN A 134 -22.88 23.59 8.10
CA ASN A 134 -23.21 23.28 9.51
C ASN A 134 -23.14 21.83 10.08
N GLN A 135 -22.02 21.58 10.79
CA GLN A 135 -21.83 21.21 12.23
C GLN A 135 -22.68 20.05 12.84
N SER A 136 -22.06 18.89 13.17
CA SER A 136 -21.48 18.42 14.48
C SER A 136 -22.51 17.76 15.44
N PRO A 137 -22.14 16.99 16.51
CA PRO A 137 -20.88 16.32 16.89
C PRO A 137 -21.07 14.88 17.47
N SER A 138 -20.03 14.03 17.56
CA SER A 138 -20.01 12.91 18.53
C SER A 138 -18.57 12.44 18.79
N LYS A 139 -17.88 12.94 19.83
CA LYS A 139 -17.87 12.47 21.23
C LYS A 139 -17.59 10.98 21.39
N TYR A 140 -16.32 10.58 21.32
CA TYR A 140 -15.75 9.61 22.27
C TYR A 140 -14.25 9.91 22.46
N ILE A 141 -13.93 10.61 23.55
CA ILE A 141 -12.67 10.44 24.26
C ILE A 141 -13.07 9.81 25.60
N SER A 142 -12.59 8.61 25.87
CA SER A 142 -12.38 8.15 27.24
C SER A 142 -11.03 7.42 27.30
N ASN A 143 -10.21 7.91 28.22
CA ASN A 143 -8.87 7.47 28.54
C ASN A 143 -8.88 6.18 29.41
N ILE A 144 -7.66 5.68 29.63
CA ILE A 144 -7.17 4.82 30.74
C ILE A 144 -7.48 3.31 30.52
N LYS A 145 -6.53 2.35 30.45
CA LYS A 145 -5.25 2.17 31.16
C LYS A 145 -4.23 1.43 30.29
N ASN A 146 -2.96 1.80 30.46
CA ASN A 146 -1.79 0.98 30.17
C ASN A 146 -1.99 -0.46 30.69
N SER A 147 -1.87 -1.44 29.80
CA SER A 147 -1.31 -2.75 30.16
C SER A 147 -0.77 -3.45 28.91
N HIS A 148 0.53 -3.69 28.91
CA HIS A 148 1.24 -4.66 28.08
C HIS A 148 1.29 -4.35 26.57
N LEU A 149 2.23 -3.47 26.22
CA LEU A 149 3.11 -3.74 25.08
C LEU A 149 3.58 -5.19 25.22
N ARG A 150 3.09 -6.09 24.37
CA ARG A 150 3.81 -7.32 24.09
C ARG A 150 4.87 -6.94 23.09
N ASP A 151 6.07 -6.75 23.62
CA ASP A 151 7.31 -6.83 22.88
C ASP A 151 7.26 -8.11 22.03
N TYR A 152 7.38 -7.94 20.73
CA TYR A 152 7.68 -9.07 19.85
C TYR A 152 9.21 -9.14 19.81
N ASP A 153 9.75 -9.93 20.73
CA ASP A 153 11.16 -10.32 20.74
C ASP A 153 11.47 -11.06 19.45
N TYR A 154 12.39 -10.48 18.67
CA TYR A 154 13.04 -11.14 17.55
C TYR A 154 14.26 -11.84 18.16
N GLU A 155 14.16 -13.15 18.43
CA GLU A 155 15.32 -13.90 18.88
C GLU A 155 16.33 -14.00 17.73
N GLU A 156 17.47 -13.31 17.90
CA GLU A 156 18.70 -13.58 17.17
C GLU A 156 19.22 -14.94 17.62
N GLU A 157 18.83 -16.00 16.91
CA GLU A 157 19.58 -17.26 16.95
C GLU A 157 20.76 -17.13 15.99
N GLU A 158 21.91 -16.69 16.52
CA GLU A 158 23.20 -17.15 16.04
C GLU A 158 23.22 -18.68 16.09
N SER A 159 23.49 -19.36 14.98
CA SER A 159 24.12 -20.69 15.04
C SER A 159 24.84 -21.06 13.74
N PHE A 160 26.18 -21.04 13.88
CA PHE A 160 27.28 -21.60 13.09
C PHE A 160 27.69 -20.93 11.77
#